data_AF-A0A957PED6-F1
#
_entry.id   AF-A0A957PED6-F1
#
_cell.length_a   1.000
_cell.length_b   1.000
_cell.length_c   1.000
_cell.angle_alpha   90.00
_cell.angle_beta   90.00
_cell.angle_gamma   90.00
#
_symmetry.space_group_name_H-M   'P 1'
#
loop_
_entity.id
_entity.type
_entity.pdbx_description
1 polymer ?
#
loop_
_entity_poly.entity_id
_entity_poly.type
_entity_poly.pdbx_seq_one_letter_code
_entity_poly.pdbx_strand_id
1 'polypeptide(L)'
;MFLLEWTASDLLMMALAASVLIGTVLWLVPSARVPRKRYYTPAEITAYDAQIPRYFLAAALALLIGGTHTVIKNLPGFWLWLWTAGYGGHLFRDLSNSHIIIVGGGTVLLTGITWYVLPRFVNRPLYSEALAGASLWFTVIGVFGFYLSWLILGLVEGHMVANGWDYMAAKEAVGAWHRVPTRLTSSIMGVGYWTYVLNVLLTVWAGRHVAKQPLGHLTKFALVSALALFVGTVQGVLQVLPANADWIHYAGKFGQYVDPISHAHINLVTGMMVSLAGFFIYFSNQLGGKWIDRSQANRLFWVLVPGSLLFYLTFLGLGLVLGNAVNGYGGLYIPEVVPFFSQRRALLLAVSGTAMLAGFWLYFVTLWRALDLRTLLYRARRGEPAAFWLAATVALVVGTTHGLLQLIPATSLYLTTPEELPNIHAQLNMVGGVLLALIGLVYLLLPQLVGQAIEQRLARLSLLGIGSGIAGYYVVTVAAGLARYGYMRQG
;
A
#
# COMPACT_ATOMS: atom_id res chain seq x y z
N MET A 1 -7.84 -8.67 -26.27
CA MET A 1 -8.33 -8.10 -24.99
C MET A 1 -8.00 -9.08 -23.88
N PHE A 2 -7.73 -8.63 -22.65
CA PHE A 2 -7.31 -9.35 -21.43
C PHE A 2 -8.15 -10.59 -20.97
N LEU A 3 -8.94 -11.21 -21.87
CA LEU A 3 -10.00 -12.18 -21.60
C LEU A 3 -10.06 -13.34 -22.63
N LEU A 4 -9.04 -13.54 -23.48
CA LEU A 4 -9.24 -14.30 -24.73
C LEU A 4 -8.97 -15.81 -24.70
N GLU A 5 -8.64 -16.42 -23.56
CA GLU A 5 -8.55 -17.89 -23.47
C GLU A 5 -9.17 -18.40 -22.17
N TRP A 6 -10.43 -18.06 -21.92
CA TRP A 6 -11.16 -18.66 -20.79
C TRP A 6 -11.99 -19.81 -21.32
N THR A 7 -11.74 -21.00 -20.79
CA THR A 7 -12.62 -22.14 -21.09
C THR A 7 -14.01 -21.87 -20.53
N ALA A 8 -15.04 -22.54 -21.06
CA ALA A 8 -16.38 -22.45 -20.50
C ALA A 8 -16.41 -22.82 -18.99
N SER A 9 -15.55 -23.75 -18.57
CA SER A 9 -15.35 -24.09 -17.16
C SER A 9 -14.73 -22.95 -16.34
N ASP A 10 -13.75 -22.23 -16.88
CA ASP A 10 -13.16 -21.07 -16.18
C ASP A 10 -14.21 -19.97 -15.99
N LEU A 11 -14.98 -19.67 -17.04
CA LEU A 11 -16.08 -18.69 -16.97
C LEU A 11 -17.14 -19.09 -15.95
N LEU A 12 -17.53 -20.36 -15.92
CA LEU A 12 -18.54 -20.86 -15.00
C LEU A 12 -18.04 -20.83 -13.54
N MET A 13 -16.79 -21.21 -13.30
CA MET A 13 -16.17 -21.13 -11.98
C MET A 13 -16.01 -19.68 -11.51
N MET A 14 -15.64 -18.76 -12.40
CA MET A 14 -15.57 -17.34 -12.08
C MET A 14 -16.94 -16.73 -11.81
N ALA A 15 -17.95 -17.09 -12.61
CA ALA A 15 -19.33 -16.66 -12.38
C ALA A 15 -19.84 -17.18 -11.03
N LEU A 16 -19.63 -18.46 -10.73
CA LEU A 16 -19.99 -19.05 -9.44
C LEU A 16 -19.26 -18.35 -8.28
N ALA A 17 -17.94 -18.16 -8.39
CA ALA A 17 -17.16 -17.47 -7.38
C ALA A 17 -17.63 -16.03 -7.18
N ALA A 18 -17.92 -15.30 -8.27
CA ALA A 18 -18.46 -13.95 -8.22
C ALA A 18 -19.86 -13.93 -7.58
N SER A 19 -20.75 -14.87 -7.92
CA SER A 19 -22.08 -15.00 -7.32
C SER A 19 -22.02 -15.32 -5.84
N VAL A 20 -21.16 -16.26 -5.41
CA VAL A 20 -20.94 -16.58 -4.00
C VAL A 20 -20.40 -15.37 -3.26
N LEU A 21 -19.45 -14.64 -3.86
CA LEU A 21 -18.85 -13.46 -3.28
C LEU A 21 -19.86 -12.32 -3.15
N ILE A 22 -20.61 -12.02 -4.21
CA ILE A 22 -21.69 -11.03 -4.21
C ILE A 22 -22.77 -11.44 -3.20
N GLY A 23 -23.18 -12.70 -3.19
CA GLY A 23 -24.16 -13.23 -2.25
C GLY A 23 -23.71 -13.09 -0.79
N THR A 24 -22.44 -13.39 -0.50
CA THR A 24 -21.83 -13.22 0.83
C THR A 24 -21.81 -11.75 1.23
N VAL A 25 -21.40 -10.86 0.33
CA VAL A 25 -21.38 -9.42 0.58
C VAL A 25 -22.79 -8.90 0.83
N LEU A 26 -23.76 -9.23 -0.03
CA LEU A 26 -25.16 -8.82 0.13
C LEU A 26 -25.79 -9.37 1.40
N TRP A 27 -25.44 -10.58 1.80
CA TRP A 27 -25.88 -11.18 3.07
C TRP A 27 -25.33 -10.43 4.29
N LEU A 28 -24.10 -9.92 4.21
CA LEU A 28 -23.48 -9.10 5.27
C LEU A 28 -24.00 -7.65 5.32
N VAL A 29 -24.65 -7.17 4.25
CA VAL A 29 -25.29 -5.86 4.22
C VAL A 29 -26.65 -5.97 4.94
N PRO A 30 -26.84 -5.30 6.09
CA PRO A 30 -28.14 -5.30 6.76
C PRO A 30 -29.22 -4.77 5.81
N SER A 31 -30.45 -5.30 5.91
CA SER A 31 -31.60 -4.82 5.11
C SER A 31 -31.74 -3.31 5.26
N ALA A 32 -31.46 -2.56 4.18
CA ALA A 32 -31.32 -1.12 4.24
C ALA A 32 -32.67 -0.44 4.54
N ARG A 33 -32.91 -0.07 5.80
CA ARG A 33 -33.93 0.94 6.11
C ARG A 33 -33.36 2.30 5.71
N VAL A 34 -34.07 3.03 4.84
CA VAL A 34 -33.67 4.38 4.41
C VAL A 34 -33.42 5.25 5.66
N PRO A 35 -32.19 5.78 5.86
CA PRO A 35 -31.90 6.55 7.07
C PRO A 35 -32.74 7.84 7.09
N ARG A 36 -33.59 7.99 8.11
CA ARG A 36 -34.27 9.26 8.37
C ARG A 36 -33.25 10.29 8.87
N LYS A 37 -33.43 11.57 8.51
CA LYS A 37 -32.61 12.66 9.04
C LYS A 37 -32.70 12.68 10.56
N ARG A 38 -31.61 12.33 11.25
CA ARG A 38 -31.52 12.37 12.72
C ARG A 38 -30.13 12.79 13.17
N TYR A 39 -30.06 13.21 14.43
CA TYR A 39 -28.80 13.37 15.16
C TYR A 39 -28.40 12.01 15.75
N TYR A 40 -27.10 11.74 15.80
CA TYR A 40 -26.52 10.58 16.44
C TYR A 40 -25.85 11.01 17.73
N THR A 41 -25.99 10.20 18.77
CA THR A 41 -25.29 10.41 20.04
C THR A 41 -23.80 10.12 19.89
N PRO A 42 -22.92 10.71 20.73
CA PRO A 42 -21.50 10.37 20.74
C PRO A 42 -21.25 8.87 20.90
N ALA A 43 -22.02 8.20 21.78
CA ALA A 43 -21.90 6.75 22.01
C ALA A 43 -22.22 5.91 20.76
N GLU A 44 -23.23 6.31 19.97
CA GLU A 44 -23.51 5.66 18.67
C GLU A 44 -22.34 5.85 17.70
N ILE A 45 -21.77 7.06 17.63
CA ILE A 45 -20.65 7.36 16.71
C ILE A 45 -19.41 6.53 17.06
N THR A 46 -19.15 6.29 18.34
CA THR A 46 -17.97 5.56 18.83
C THR A 46 -18.22 4.08 19.10
N ALA A 47 -19.39 3.53 18.69
CA ALA A 47 -19.79 2.16 19.05
C ALA A 47 -18.76 1.08 18.65
N TYR A 48 -18.06 1.28 17.53
CA TYR A 48 -17.08 0.32 17.02
C TYR A 48 -15.66 0.49 17.59
N ASP A 49 -15.40 1.54 18.38
CA ASP A 49 -14.04 1.86 18.85
C ASP A 49 -13.40 0.71 19.66
N ALA A 50 -14.20 -0.04 20.42
CA ALA A 50 -13.74 -1.18 21.21
C ALA A 50 -13.15 -2.32 20.36
N GLN A 51 -13.44 -2.37 19.05
CA GLN A 51 -12.93 -3.39 18.14
C GLN A 51 -11.57 -3.01 17.51
N ILE A 52 -11.22 -1.73 17.54
CA ILE A 52 -10.02 -1.19 16.86
C ILE A 52 -8.70 -1.79 17.37
N PRO A 53 -8.52 -2.06 18.68
CA PRO A 53 -7.30 -2.72 19.16
C PRO A 53 -6.98 -4.06 18.48
N ARG A 54 -8.00 -4.79 17.96
CA ARG A 54 -7.78 -6.04 17.21
C ARG A 54 -7.02 -5.82 15.91
N TYR A 55 -7.24 -4.68 15.24
CA TYR A 55 -6.49 -4.30 14.04
C TYR A 55 -5.05 -3.99 14.38
N PHE A 56 -4.80 -3.29 15.50
CA PHE A 56 -3.45 -2.98 15.96
C PHE A 56 -2.67 -4.25 16.31
N LEU A 57 -3.32 -5.21 16.96
CA LEU A 57 -2.70 -6.50 17.29
C LEU A 57 -2.37 -7.32 16.03
N ALA A 58 -3.31 -7.46 15.10
CA ALA A 58 -3.08 -8.17 13.85
C ALA A 58 -1.93 -7.55 13.03
N ALA A 59 -1.90 -6.22 12.95
CA ALA A 59 -0.81 -5.51 12.29
C ALA A 59 0.53 -5.66 13.01
N ALA A 60 0.56 -5.60 14.35
CA ALA A 60 1.77 -5.81 15.12
C ALA A 60 2.34 -7.22 14.90
N LEU A 61 1.49 -8.25 14.85
CA LEU A 61 1.90 -9.62 14.53
C LEU A 61 2.49 -9.71 13.12
N ALA A 62 1.83 -9.11 12.13
CA ALA A 62 2.33 -9.09 10.76
C ALA A 62 3.69 -8.38 10.63
N LEU A 63 3.86 -7.24 11.32
CA LEU A 63 5.13 -6.51 11.35
C LEU A 63 6.23 -7.29 12.08
N LEU A 64 5.91 -8.02 13.15
CA LEU A 64 6.85 -8.90 13.83
C LEU A 64 7.33 -10.00 12.87
N ILE A 65 6.40 -10.71 12.21
CA ILE A 65 6.72 -11.77 11.25
C ILE A 65 7.53 -11.21 10.08
N GLY A 66 7.13 -10.08 9.50
CA GLY A 66 7.86 -9.42 8.43
C GLY A 66 9.26 -8.94 8.84
N GLY A 67 9.41 -8.43 10.06
CA GLY A 67 10.71 -8.06 10.63
C GLY A 67 11.63 -9.27 10.79
N THR A 68 11.14 -10.35 11.39
CA THR A 68 11.88 -11.62 11.53
C THR A 68 12.25 -12.20 10.16
N HIS A 69 11.31 -12.23 9.23
CA HIS A 69 11.56 -12.67 7.86
C HIS A 69 12.63 -11.82 7.18
N THR A 70 12.59 -10.50 7.36
CA THR A 70 13.63 -9.59 6.84
C THR A 70 15.02 -9.93 7.38
N VAL A 71 15.14 -10.30 8.67
CA VAL A 71 16.41 -10.76 9.22
C VAL A 71 16.85 -12.08 8.57
N ILE A 72 15.95 -13.07 8.50
CA ILE A 72 16.25 -14.40 7.97
C ILE A 72 16.71 -14.32 6.51
N LYS A 73 15.96 -13.63 5.64
CA LYS A 73 16.26 -13.57 4.21
C LYS A 73 17.57 -12.85 3.87
N ASN A 74 18.12 -12.10 4.82
CA ASN A 74 19.36 -11.34 4.68
C ASN A 74 20.57 -12.04 5.33
N LEU A 75 20.43 -13.26 5.85
CA LEU A 75 21.56 -14.05 6.30
C LEU A 75 22.48 -14.37 5.10
N PRO A 76 23.81 -14.16 5.15
CA PRO A 76 24.67 -14.15 3.97
C PRO A 76 24.53 -15.37 3.04
N GLY A 77 24.58 -16.59 3.58
CA GLY A 77 24.45 -17.81 2.78
C GLY A 77 23.04 -18.02 2.21
N PHE A 78 22.01 -17.65 2.98
CA PHE A 78 20.63 -17.80 2.54
C PHE A 78 20.21 -16.73 1.54
N TRP A 79 20.67 -15.49 1.72
CA TRP A 79 20.48 -14.41 0.76
C TRP A 79 21.11 -14.75 -0.59
N LEU A 80 22.33 -15.29 -0.59
CA LEU A 80 23.00 -15.72 -1.83
C LEU A 80 22.22 -16.85 -2.51
N TRP A 81 21.76 -17.84 -1.75
CA TRP A 81 20.92 -18.91 -2.28
C TRP A 81 19.63 -18.37 -2.91
N LEU A 82 18.92 -17.49 -2.20
CA LEU A 82 17.72 -16.82 -2.72
C LEU A 82 18.01 -16.02 -3.99
N TRP A 83 19.18 -15.40 -4.11
CA TRP A 83 19.57 -14.71 -5.34
C TRP A 83 19.75 -15.69 -6.51
N THR A 84 20.46 -16.80 -6.29
CA THR A 84 20.69 -17.83 -7.31
C THR A 84 19.42 -18.60 -7.70
N ALA A 85 18.44 -18.64 -6.78
CA ALA A 85 17.13 -19.26 -6.98
C ALA A 85 16.20 -18.45 -7.93
N GLY A 86 16.69 -17.35 -8.51
CA GLY A 86 15.96 -16.55 -9.50
C GLY A 86 14.62 -16.04 -8.98
N TYR A 87 13.56 -16.17 -9.80
CA TYR A 87 12.24 -15.65 -9.43
C TYR A 87 11.60 -16.39 -8.25
N GLY A 88 11.89 -17.69 -8.04
CA GLY A 88 11.48 -18.41 -6.83
C GLY A 88 12.05 -17.76 -5.56
N GLY A 89 13.32 -17.39 -5.59
CA GLY A 89 13.92 -16.60 -4.52
C GLY A 89 13.30 -15.20 -4.34
N HIS A 90 12.88 -14.55 -5.42
CA HIS A 90 12.15 -13.28 -5.38
C HIS A 90 10.75 -13.41 -4.72
N LEU A 91 10.03 -14.51 -4.99
CA LEU A 91 8.75 -14.83 -4.31
C LEU A 91 8.91 -14.88 -2.80
N PHE A 92 9.94 -15.60 -2.34
CA PHE A 92 10.28 -15.69 -0.92
C PHE A 92 10.72 -14.32 -0.39
N ARG A 93 11.80 -13.73 -0.92
CA ARG A 93 12.47 -12.62 -0.25
C ARG A 93 11.68 -11.31 -0.34
N ASP A 94 11.11 -10.98 -1.49
CA ASP A 94 10.60 -9.63 -1.74
C ASP A 94 9.09 -9.60 -1.69
N LEU A 95 8.47 -10.48 -2.45
CA LEU A 95 7.03 -10.51 -2.66
C LEU A 95 6.28 -10.91 -1.38
N SER A 96 6.66 -12.01 -0.73
CA SER A 96 6.02 -12.42 0.53
C SER A 96 6.29 -11.43 1.67
N ASN A 97 7.52 -10.93 1.79
CA ASN A 97 7.90 -9.96 2.82
C ASN A 97 7.16 -8.63 2.67
N SER A 98 7.04 -8.12 1.44
CA SER A 98 6.35 -6.87 1.17
C SER A 98 4.86 -6.99 1.50
N HIS A 99 4.21 -8.11 1.18
CA HIS A 99 2.80 -8.30 1.49
C HIS A 99 2.54 -8.36 3.00
N ILE A 100 3.31 -9.13 3.76
CA ILE A 100 3.07 -9.23 5.21
C ILE A 100 3.32 -7.88 5.91
N ILE A 101 4.33 -7.10 5.49
CA ILE A 101 4.62 -5.78 6.07
C ILE A 101 3.60 -4.71 5.62
N ILE A 102 3.38 -4.58 4.30
CA ILE A 102 2.58 -3.49 3.74
C ILE A 102 1.09 -3.77 3.91
N VAL A 103 0.61 -4.94 3.50
CA VAL A 103 -0.81 -5.29 3.59
C VAL A 103 -1.14 -5.67 5.04
N GLY A 104 -0.40 -6.64 5.60
CA GLY A 104 -0.66 -7.16 6.93
C GLY A 104 -0.41 -6.13 8.03
N GLY A 105 0.66 -5.35 7.94
CA GLY A 105 0.93 -4.23 8.85
C GLY A 105 0.18 -2.97 8.45
N GLY A 106 0.53 -2.40 7.30
CA GLY A 106 0.12 -1.07 6.90
C GLY A 106 -1.37 -0.93 6.59
N THR A 107 -1.92 -1.78 5.71
CA THR A 107 -3.33 -1.67 5.33
C THR A 107 -4.27 -2.04 6.46
N VAL A 108 -3.92 -3.03 7.29
CA VAL A 108 -4.72 -3.37 8.49
C VAL A 108 -4.73 -2.19 9.48
N LEU A 109 -3.58 -1.54 9.75
CA LEU A 109 -3.54 -0.33 10.60
C LEU A 109 -4.38 0.78 10.02
N LEU A 110 -4.20 1.08 8.73
CA LEU A 110 -4.96 2.11 8.04
C LEU A 110 -6.46 1.86 8.15
N THR A 111 -6.90 0.62 7.96
CA THR A 111 -8.31 0.22 8.04
C THR A 111 -8.87 0.44 9.44
N GLY A 112 -8.15 0.00 10.49
CA GLY A 112 -8.55 0.23 11.87
C GLY A 112 -8.66 1.71 12.22
N ILE A 113 -7.72 2.53 11.75
CA ILE A 113 -7.76 3.99 11.95
C ILE A 113 -8.90 4.62 11.14
N THR A 114 -9.18 4.14 9.92
CA THR A 114 -10.35 4.57 9.15
C THR A 114 -11.65 4.30 9.92
N TRP A 115 -11.78 3.15 10.58
CA TRP A 115 -12.93 2.84 11.43
C TRP A 115 -13.05 3.75 12.66
N TYR A 116 -11.94 4.27 13.18
CA TYR A 116 -11.97 5.31 14.20
C TYR A 116 -12.49 6.64 13.63
N VAL A 117 -11.89 7.12 12.53
CA VAL A 117 -12.11 8.51 12.08
C VAL A 117 -13.35 8.68 11.21
N LEU A 118 -13.75 7.66 10.44
CA LEU A 118 -14.84 7.78 9.47
C LEU A 118 -16.19 8.10 10.13
N PRO A 119 -16.59 7.44 11.24
CA PRO A 119 -17.80 7.82 11.97
C PRO A 119 -17.80 9.28 12.42
N ARG A 120 -16.63 9.78 12.81
CA ARG A 120 -16.42 11.16 13.28
C ARG A 120 -16.41 12.16 12.12
N PHE A 121 -15.92 11.79 10.94
CA PHE A 121 -16.00 12.60 9.73
C PHE A 121 -17.44 12.80 9.26
N VAL A 122 -18.21 11.71 9.23
CA VAL A 122 -19.59 11.68 8.72
C VAL A 122 -20.61 12.05 9.81
N ASN A 123 -20.19 12.08 11.08
CA ASN A 123 -21.00 12.33 12.27
C ASN A 123 -22.17 11.32 12.43
N ARG A 124 -21.86 10.04 12.24
CA ARG A 124 -22.77 8.89 12.42
C ARG A 124 -21.98 7.60 12.67
N PRO A 125 -22.58 6.54 13.24
CA PRO A 125 -21.98 5.21 13.27
C PRO A 125 -21.61 4.70 11.87
N LEU A 126 -20.69 3.73 11.83
CA LEU A 126 -20.43 2.92 10.64
C LEU A 126 -21.74 2.33 10.09
N TYR A 127 -21.79 2.10 8.79
CA TYR A 127 -22.97 1.51 8.17
C TYR A 127 -23.21 0.07 8.64
N SER A 128 -22.16 -0.75 8.70
CA SER A 128 -22.25 -2.13 9.21
C SER A 128 -20.98 -2.49 9.99
N GLU A 129 -21.15 -2.86 11.26
CA GLU A 129 -20.07 -3.41 12.08
C GLU A 129 -19.65 -4.81 11.59
N ALA A 130 -20.60 -5.58 11.04
CA ALA A 130 -20.34 -6.89 10.46
C ALA A 130 -19.43 -6.79 9.23
N LEU A 131 -19.65 -5.81 8.34
CA LEU A 131 -18.75 -5.57 7.20
C LEU A 131 -17.35 -5.15 7.66
N ALA A 132 -17.25 -4.34 8.71
CA ALA A 132 -15.94 -3.98 9.29
C ALA A 132 -15.23 -5.21 9.86
N GLY A 133 -15.94 -6.05 10.63
CA GLY A 133 -15.38 -7.30 11.17
C GLY A 133 -14.98 -8.31 10.08
N ALA A 134 -15.82 -8.50 9.06
CA ALA A 134 -15.52 -9.34 7.91
C ALA A 134 -14.29 -8.84 7.16
N SER A 135 -14.19 -7.52 6.96
CA SER A 135 -13.03 -6.90 6.33
C SER A 135 -11.73 -7.22 7.06
N LEU A 136 -11.71 -7.12 8.40
CA LEU A 136 -10.54 -7.50 9.19
C LEU A 136 -10.17 -8.96 8.97
N TRP A 137 -11.09 -9.88 9.22
CA TRP A 137 -10.77 -11.31 9.24
C TRP A 137 -10.40 -11.85 7.87
N PHE A 138 -11.12 -11.45 6.82
CA PHE A 138 -10.78 -11.87 5.45
C PHE A 138 -9.44 -11.28 5.01
N THR A 139 -9.13 -10.02 5.38
CA THR A 139 -7.82 -9.45 5.08
C THR A 139 -6.70 -10.18 5.82
N VAL A 140 -6.87 -10.47 7.11
CA VAL A 140 -5.86 -11.16 7.93
C VAL A 140 -5.66 -12.60 7.45
N ILE A 141 -6.72 -13.38 7.29
CA ILE A 141 -6.62 -14.77 6.79
C ILE A 141 -5.99 -14.78 5.39
N GLY A 142 -6.45 -13.88 4.53
CA GLY A 142 -5.95 -13.76 3.17
C GLY A 142 -4.46 -13.41 3.11
N VAL A 143 -4.00 -12.38 3.83
CA VAL A 143 -2.59 -11.94 3.79
C VAL A 143 -1.64 -12.97 4.42
N PHE A 144 -2.03 -13.61 5.52
CA PHE A 144 -1.20 -14.65 6.15
C PHE A 144 -1.14 -15.91 5.30
N GLY A 145 -2.27 -16.33 4.71
CA GLY A 145 -2.29 -17.45 3.78
C GLY A 145 -1.48 -17.17 2.51
N PHE A 146 -1.57 -15.95 1.98
CA PHE A 146 -0.83 -15.53 0.80
C PHE A 146 0.68 -15.45 1.07
N TYR A 147 1.07 -14.89 2.22
CA TYR A 147 2.43 -14.89 2.72
C TYR A 147 3.00 -16.32 2.80
N LEU A 148 2.27 -17.24 3.44
CA LEU A 148 2.72 -18.63 3.59
C LEU A 148 2.82 -19.35 2.24
N SER A 149 1.86 -19.11 1.33
CA SER A 149 1.85 -19.69 -0.01
C SER A 149 3.11 -19.28 -0.78
N TRP A 150 3.43 -17.98 -0.82
CA TRP A 150 4.63 -17.49 -1.50
C TRP A 150 5.94 -17.85 -0.82
N LEU A 151 5.93 -17.99 0.51
CA LEU A 151 7.08 -18.50 1.24
C LEU A 151 7.40 -19.94 0.81
N ILE A 152 6.39 -20.83 0.81
CA ILE A 152 6.57 -22.23 0.43
C ILE A 152 6.93 -22.35 -1.06
N LEU A 153 6.17 -21.68 -1.94
CA LEU A 153 6.42 -21.72 -3.37
C LEU A 153 7.80 -21.16 -3.73
N GLY A 154 8.21 -20.06 -3.10
CA GLY A 154 9.52 -19.49 -3.32
C GLY A 154 10.67 -20.42 -2.93
N LEU A 155 10.49 -21.22 -1.87
CA LEU A 155 11.45 -22.26 -1.49
C LEU A 155 11.47 -23.44 -2.48
N VAL A 156 10.29 -23.93 -2.88
CA VAL A 156 10.15 -25.10 -3.77
C VAL A 156 10.65 -24.77 -5.17
N GLU A 157 10.11 -23.73 -5.79
CA GLU A 157 10.49 -23.29 -7.14
C GLU A 157 11.94 -22.79 -7.15
N GLY A 158 12.35 -22.08 -6.10
CA GLY A 158 13.72 -21.64 -5.94
C GLY A 158 14.73 -22.78 -5.87
N HIS A 159 14.38 -23.88 -5.18
CA HIS A 159 15.19 -25.09 -5.15
C HIS A 159 15.29 -25.74 -6.55
N MET A 160 14.20 -25.79 -7.31
CA MET A 160 14.23 -26.35 -8.67
C MET A 160 15.11 -25.51 -9.61
N VAL A 161 14.97 -24.19 -9.56
CA VAL A 161 15.81 -23.25 -10.34
C VAL A 161 17.28 -23.37 -9.95
N ALA A 162 17.59 -23.47 -8.65
CA ALA A 162 18.96 -23.68 -8.18
C ALA A 162 19.57 -25.01 -8.67
N ASN A 163 18.75 -25.98 -9.09
CA ASN A 163 19.16 -27.25 -9.70
C ASN A 163 19.10 -27.22 -11.25
N GLY A 164 19.10 -26.03 -11.85
CA GLY A 164 19.25 -25.85 -13.30
C GLY A 164 17.94 -25.83 -14.09
N TRP A 165 16.79 -25.78 -13.43
CA TRP A 165 15.51 -25.64 -14.12
C TRP A 165 15.27 -24.20 -14.57
N ASP A 166 14.66 -24.03 -15.73
CA ASP A 166 14.04 -22.75 -16.07
C ASP A 166 12.85 -22.48 -15.12
N TYR A 167 12.64 -21.21 -14.77
CA TYR A 167 11.59 -20.84 -13.82
C TYR A 167 10.19 -21.18 -14.34
N MET A 168 9.91 -21.01 -15.64
CA MET A 168 8.60 -21.35 -16.18
C MET A 168 8.38 -22.86 -16.15
N ALA A 169 9.42 -23.66 -16.43
CA ALA A 169 9.37 -25.11 -16.28
C ALA A 169 9.14 -25.54 -14.82
N ALA A 170 9.79 -24.88 -13.85
CA ALA A 170 9.59 -25.14 -12.43
C ALA A 170 8.15 -24.81 -12.00
N LYS A 171 7.63 -23.63 -12.38
CA LYS A 171 6.25 -23.21 -12.12
C LYS A 171 5.23 -24.17 -12.74
N GLU A 172 5.45 -24.61 -13.97
CA GLU A 172 4.59 -25.57 -14.66
C GLU A 172 4.59 -26.93 -13.96
N ALA A 173 5.76 -27.43 -13.54
CA ALA A 173 5.89 -28.69 -12.82
C ALA A 173 5.22 -28.68 -11.45
N VAL A 174 5.24 -27.55 -10.73
CA VAL A 174 4.46 -27.37 -9.49
C VAL A 174 2.96 -27.30 -9.80
N GLY A 175 2.59 -26.74 -10.96
CA GLY A 175 1.27 -26.88 -11.56
C GLY A 175 0.13 -26.31 -10.72
N ALA A 176 -0.76 -27.19 -10.23
CA ALA A 176 -1.92 -26.78 -9.42
C ALA A 176 -1.51 -26.24 -8.04
N TRP A 177 -0.40 -26.73 -7.47
CA TRP A 177 0.08 -26.32 -6.15
C TRP A 177 0.60 -24.88 -6.11
N HIS A 178 1.04 -24.33 -7.25
CA HIS A 178 1.33 -22.91 -7.39
C HIS A 178 0.05 -22.08 -7.45
N ARG A 179 -0.89 -22.52 -8.30
CA ARG A 179 -2.06 -21.71 -8.67
C ARG A 179 -3.14 -21.66 -7.59
N VAL A 180 -3.48 -22.80 -6.98
CA VAL A 180 -4.65 -22.91 -6.11
C VAL A 180 -4.46 -22.14 -4.79
N PRO A 181 -3.38 -22.33 -4.01
CA PRO A 181 -3.20 -21.63 -2.74
C PRO A 181 -3.16 -20.11 -2.93
N THR A 182 -2.33 -19.63 -3.87
CA THR A 182 -2.16 -18.20 -4.16
C THR A 182 -3.46 -17.55 -4.59
N ARG A 183 -4.26 -18.18 -5.46
CA ARG A 183 -5.57 -17.66 -5.90
C ARG A 183 -6.59 -17.65 -4.77
N LEU A 184 -6.65 -18.72 -3.97
CA LEU A 184 -7.61 -18.82 -2.87
C LEU A 184 -7.34 -17.73 -1.84
N THR A 185 -6.10 -17.62 -1.37
CA THR A 185 -5.74 -16.66 -0.31
C THR A 185 -5.79 -15.22 -0.80
N SER A 186 -5.43 -14.94 -2.06
CA SER A 186 -5.60 -13.60 -2.64
C SER A 186 -7.07 -13.21 -2.83
N SER A 187 -7.93 -14.17 -3.18
CA SER A 187 -9.38 -13.93 -3.29
C SER A 187 -10.00 -13.62 -1.93
N ILE A 188 -9.64 -14.40 -0.89
CA ILE A 188 -10.07 -14.14 0.49
C ILE A 188 -9.62 -12.72 0.92
N MET A 189 -8.36 -12.37 0.67
CA MET A 189 -7.85 -11.02 0.94
C MET A 189 -8.65 -9.94 0.18
N GLY A 190 -8.94 -10.17 -1.11
CA GLY A 190 -9.74 -9.28 -1.95
C GLY A 190 -11.14 -9.02 -1.41
N VAL A 191 -11.83 -10.06 -0.90
CA VAL A 191 -13.12 -9.92 -0.21
C VAL A 191 -12.98 -9.01 1.02
N GLY A 192 -11.90 -9.15 1.79
CA GLY A 192 -11.60 -8.27 2.92
C GLY A 192 -11.49 -6.80 2.53
N TYR A 193 -10.87 -6.50 1.39
CA TYR A 193 -10.77 -5.13 0.88
C TYR A 193 -12.10 -4.63 0.31
N TRP A 194 -12.85 -5.45 -0.42
CA TRP A 194 -14.10 -5.00 -1.03
C TRP A 194 -15.19 -4.74 0.02
N THR A 195 -15.21 -5.52 1.10
CA THR A 195 -16.07 -5.26 2.26
C THR A 195 -15.69 -3.96 2.98
N TYR A 196 -14.39 -3.66 3.12
CA TYR A 196 -13.91 -2.35 3.59
C TYR A 196 -14.45 -1.22 2.72
N VAL A 197 -14.23 -1.31 1.41
CA VAL A 197 -14.63 -0.27 0.44
C VAL A 197 -16.13 -0.05 0.47
N LEU A 198 -16.91 -1.13 0.41
CA LEU A 198 -18.36 -1.06 0.46
C LEU A 198 -18.84 -0.37 1.74
N ASN A 199 -18.28 -0.74 2.90
CA ASN A 199 -18.68 -0.14 4.16
C ASN A 199 -18.32 1.35 4.23
N VAL A 200 -17.16 1.77 3.69
CA VAL A 200 -16.81 3.19 3.56
C VAL A 200 -17.82 3.92 2.69
N LEU A 201 -18.12 3.40 1.49
CA LEU A 201 -19.06 4.00 0.55
C LEU A 201 -20.46 4.13 1.15
N LEU A 202 -20.99 3.07 1.77
CA LEU A 202 -22.30 3.07 2.40
C LEU A 202 -22.35 3.99 3.62
N THR A 203 -21.28 4.05 4.42
CA THR A 203 -21.18 4.95 5.57
C THR A 203 -21.28 6.41 5.12
N VAL A 204 -20.49 6.79 4.11
CA VAL A 204 -20.48 8.16 3.56
C VAL A 204 -21.79 8.48 2.83
N TRP A 205 -22.31 7.55 2.03
CA TRP A 205 -23.56 7.74 1.29
C TRP A 205 -24.75 7.99 2.23
N ALA A 206 -24.95 7.13 3.24
CA ALA A 206 -26.01 7.35 4.21
C ALA A 206 -25.71 8.55 5.13
N GLY A 207 -24.45 8.96 5.23
CA GLY A 207 -24.01 10.23 5.81
C GLY A 207 -24.68 11.47 5.23
N ARG A 208 -25.09 11.46 3.95
CA ARG A 208 -25.80 12.57 3.30
C ARG A 208 -27.11 12.96 4.00
N HIS A 209 -27.63 12.08 4.84
CA HIS A 209 -28.86 12.29 5.62
C HIS A 209 -28.59 12.76 7.05
N VAL A 210 -27.34 12.99 7.44
CA VAL A 210 -26.98 13.52 8.77
C VAL A 210 -27.18 15.04 8.78
N ALA A 211 -27.83 15.57 9.82
CA ALA A 211 -28.18 16.99 9.90
C ALA A 211 -26.97 17.94 9.96
N LYS A 212 -25.87 17.52 10.62
CA LYS A 212 -24.64 18.31 10.77
C LYS A 212 -23.41 17.44 10.58
N GLN A 213 -22.46 17.89 9.75
CA GLN A 213 -21.20 17.21 9.49
C GLN A 213 -20.02 18.20 9.55
N PRO A 214 -19.58 18.60 10.76
CA PRO A 214 -18.51 19.60 10.90
C PRO A 214 -17.20 19.16 10.20
N LEU A 215 -16.93 17.86 10.20
CA LEU A 215 -15.76 17.23 9.58
C LEU A 215 -16.07 16.59 8.22
N GLY A 216 -17.26 16.86 7.64
CA GLY A 216 -17.71 16.24 6.39
C GLY A 216 -16.76 16.49 5.20
N HIS A 217 -16.00 17.59 5.22
CA HIS A 217 -15.00 17.90 4.21
C HIS A 217 -13.80 16.93 4.17
N LEU A 218 -13.58 16.12 5.23
CA LEU A 218 -12.53 15.10 5.26
C LEU A 218 -12.98 13.75 4.68
N THR A 219 -14.28 13.52 4.53
CA THR A 219 -14.83 12.26 3.97
C THR A 219 -14.28 11.93 2.59
N LYS A 220 -13.98 12.94 1.77
CA LYS A 220 -13.37 12.78 0.44
C LYS A 220 -12.01 12.09 0.47
N PHE A 221 -11.20 12.29 1.53
CA PHE A 221 -9.93 11.59 1.68
C PHE A 221 -10.16 10.09 1.90
N ALA A 222 -11.11 9.73 2.78
CA ALA A 222 -11.48 8.35 3.03
C ALA A 222 -12.08 7.68 1.78
N LEU A 223 -12.95 8.39 1.05
CA LEU A 223 -13.54 7.89 -0.19
C LEU A 223 -12.49 7.62 -1.28
N VAL A 224 -11.63 8.60 -1.58
CA VAL A 224 -10.58 8.42 -2.59
C VAL A 224 -9.62 7.33 -2.19
N SER A 225 -9.23 7.27 -0.92
CA SER A 225 -8.36 6.21 -0.40
C SER A 225 -8.99 4.82 -0.58
N ALA A 226 -10.26 4.65 -0.18
CA ALA A 226 -10.96 3.38 -0.34
C ALA A 226 -11.10 2.98 -1.81
N LEU A 227 -11.49 3.91 -2.69
CA LEU A 227 -11.60 3.63 -4.13
C LEU A 227 -10.26 3.31 -4.77
N ALA A 228 -9.18 3.97 -4.37
CA ALA A 228 -7.84 3.67 -4.86
C ALA A 228 -7.38 2.27 -4.43
N LEU A 229 -7.60 1.91 -3.16
CA LEU A 229 -7.35 0.54 -2.68
C LEU A 229 -8.21 -0.49 -3.42
N PHE A 230 -9.47 -0.17 -3.73
CA PHE A 230 -10.31 -1.02 -4.58
C PHE A 230 -9.69 -1.23 -5.96
N VAL A 231 -9.36 -0.15 -6.67
CA VAL A 231 -8.73 -0.21 -8.00
C VAL A 231 -7.44 -1.01 -7.95
N GLY A 232 -6.59 -0.76 -6.96
CA GLY A 232 -5.35 -1.50 -6.76
C GLY A 232 -5.58 -2.98 -6.51
N THR A 233 -6.57 -3.38 -5.70
CA THR A 233 -6.90 -4.80 -5.49
C THR A 233 -7.43 -5.49 -6.74
N VAL A 234 -8.28 -4.81 -7.50
CA VAL A 234 -8.79 -5.34 -8.78
C VAL A 234 -7.63 -5.53 -9.75
N GLN A 235 -6.75 -4.53 -9.85
CA GLN A 235 -5.54 -4.63 -10.65
C GLN A 235 -4.64 -5.78 -10.19
N GLY A 236 -4.40 -5.93 -8.89
CA GLY A 236 -3.61 -7.04 -8.33
C GLY A 236 -4.19 -8.41 -8.66
N VAL A 237 -5.51 -8.59 -8.53
CA VAL A 237 -6.19 -9.84 -8.93
C VAL A 237 -6.01 -10.11 -10.42
N LEU A 238 -6.14 -9.08 -11.26
CA LEU A 238 -5.93 -9.22 -12.70
C LEU A 238 -4.48 -9.59 -13.04
N GLN A 239 -3.49 -9.03 -12.34
CA GLN A 239 -2.07 -9.27 -12.59
C GLN A 239 -1.65 -10.72 -12.28
N VAL A 240 -2.28 -11.37 -11.29
CA VAL A 240 -1.94 -12.76 -10.92
C VAL A 240 -2.64 -13.83 -11.75
N LEU A 241 -3.53 -13.45 -12.68
CA LEU A 241 -4.11 -14.40 -13.64
C LEU A 241 -2.99 -14.90 -14.58
N PRO A 242 -2.90 -16.21 -14.89
CA PRO A 242 -1.74 -16.78 -15.60
C PRO A 242 -1.38 -16.04 -16.89
N ALA A 243 -2.34 -15.87 -17.80
CA ALA A 243 -2.13 -15.18 -19.07
C ALA A 243 -1.66 -13.72 -18.88
N ASN A 244 -2.10 -13.06 -17.82
CA ASN A 244 -1.71 -11.68 -17.53
C ASN A 244 -0.33 -11.61 -16.90
N ALA A 245 -0.01 -12.52 -15.98
CA ALA A 245 1.31 -12.62 -15.37
C ALA A 245 2.37 -12.93 -16.43
N ASP A 246 2.07 -13.85 -17.34
CA ASP A 246 2.97 -14.23 -18.44
C ASP A 246 3.11 -13.06 -19.43
N TRP A 247 2.00 -12.37 -19.80
CA TRP A 247 2.07 -11.17 -20.65
C TRP A 247 2.89 -10.05 -20.01
N ILE A 248 2.72 -9.78 -18.71
CA ILE A 248 3.50 -8.78 -17.96
C ILE A 248 4.98 -9.15 -18.01
N HIS A 249 5.31 -10.42 -17.78
CA HIS A 249 6.69 -10.91 -17.86
C HIS A 249 7.30 -10.67 -19.24
N TYR A 250 6.61 -11.07 -20.31
CA TYR A 250 7.09 -10.89 -21.68
C TYR A 250 7.17 -9.42 -22.12
N ALA A 251 6.30 -8.56 -21.58
CA ALA A 251 6.34 -7.11 -21.85
C ALA A 251 7.59 -6.41 -21.27
N GLY A 252 8.41 -7.13 -20.51
CA GLY A 252 9.68 -6.65 -19.96
C GLY A 252 9.52 -5.36 -19.17
N LYS A 253 10.28 -4.32 -19.55
CA LYS A 253 10.24 -3.00 -18.88
C LYS A 253 8.84 -2.35 -18.90
N PHE A 254 8.03 -2.59 -19.91
CA PHE A 254 6.68 -2.04 -19.97
C PHE A 254 5.69 -2.85 -19.12
N GLY A 255 5.96 -4.15 -18.94
CA GLY A 255 5.33 -4.96 -17.91
C GLY A 255 5.54 -4.36 -16.52
N GLN A 256 6.77 -3.93 -16.21
CA GLN A 256 7.12 -3.28 -14.93
C GLN A 256 6.31 -2.01 -14.62
N TYR A 257 5.90 -1.28 -15.67
CA TYR A 257 5.05 -0.09 -15.50
C TYR A 257 3.64 -0.47 -15.03
N VAL A 258 3.14 -1.64 -15.43
CA VAL A 258 1.88 -2.20 -14.93
C VAL A 258 2.11 -2.81 -13.55
N ASP A 259 3.01 -3.79 -13.43
CA ASP A 259 3.35 -4.49 -12.19
C ASP A 259 4.86 -4.54 -11.98
N PRO A 260 5.42 -3.99 -10.89
CA PRO A 260 4.72 -3.52 -9.69
C PRO A 260 4.37 -2.03 -9.65
N ILE A 261 4.84 -1.21 -10.61
CA ILE A 261 4.90 0.25 -10.40
C ILE A 261 3.51 0.88 -10.28
N SER A 262 2.65 0.79 -11.29
CA SER A 262 1.33 1.44 -11.23
C SER A 262 0.47 0.88 -10.09
N HIS A 263 0.50 -0.44 -9.88
CA HIS A 263 -0.23 -1.12 -8.80
C HIS A 263 0.21 -0.61 -7.41
N ALA A 264 1.51 -0.52 -7.16
CA ALA A 264 2.03 0.04 -5.93
C ALA A 264 1.62 1.51 -5.78
N HIS A 265 1.63 2.32 -6.83
CA HIS A 265 1.28 3.74 -6.73
C HIS A 265 -0.19 3.98 -6.39
N ILE A 266 -1.13 3.27 -7.01
CA ILE A 266 -2.56 3.44 -6.70
C ILE A 266 -2.85 3.02 -5.25
N ASN A 267 -2.26 1.93 -4.77
CA ASN A 267 -2.47 1.47 -3.40
C ASN A 267 -1.77 2.36 -2.36
N LEU A 268 -0.49 2.66 -2.58
CA LEU A 268 0.36 3.29 -1.57
C LEU A 268 0.23 4.81 -1.57
N VAL A 269 0.28 5.44 -2.75
CA VAL A 269 0.20 6.89 -2.85
C VAL A 269 -1.25 7.34 -2.80
N THR A 270 -2.09 6.90 -3.75
CA THR A 270 -3.48 7.36 -3.77
C THR A 270 -4.31 6.72 -2.66
N GLY A 271 -4.09 5.45 -2.34
CA GLY A 271 -4.74 4.78 -1.22
C GLY A 271 -4.20 5.26 0.13
N MET A 272 -2.97 4.91 0.48
CA MET A 272 -2.46 5.13 1.84
C MET A 272 -2.09 6.59 2.15
N MET A 273 -1.34 7.28 1.28
CA MET A 273 -0.90 8.66 1.56
C MET A 273 -2.07 9.66 1.61
N VAL A 274 -3.10 9.49 0.78
CA VAL A 274 -4.31 10.32 0.86
C VAL A 274 -5.03 10.11 2.20
N SER A 275 -5.16 8.86 2.66
CA SER A 275 -5.71 8.60 4.01
C SER A 275 -4.84 9.21 5.11
N LEU A 276 -3.52 9.08 5.03
CA LEU A 276 -2.59 9.72 5.98
C LEU A 276 -2.73 11.23 6.00
N ALA A 277 -2.92 11.88 4.85
CA ALA A 277 -3.20 13.32 4.81
C ALA A 277 -4.50 13.65 5.56
N GLY A 278 -5.57 12.88 5.34
CA GLY A 278 -6.84 13.03 6.07
C GLY A 278 -6.70 12.81 7.57
N PHE A 279 -5.96 11.78 7.97
CA PHE A 279 -5.68 11.48 9.38
C PHE A 279 -4.85 12.58 10.02
N PHE A 280 -3.82 13.08 9.32
CA PHE A 280 -2.99 14.16 9.81
C PHE A 280 -3.81 15.42 10.10
N ILE A 281 -4.67 15.82 9.15
CA ILE A 281 -5.55 16.97 9.33
C ILE A 281 -6.46 16.79 10.55
N TYR A 282 -6.98 15.59 10.75
CA TYR A 282 -7.85 15.27 11.88
C TYR A 282 -7.11 15.26 13.24
N PHE A 283 -5.92 14.65 13.28
CA PHE A 283 -5.16 14.44 14.51
C PHE A 283 -4.15 15.55 14.83
N SER A 284 -3.94 16.54 13.95
CA SER A 284 -2.90 17.56 14.12
C SER A 284 -2.93 18.24 15.48
N ASN A 285 -4.12 18.58 15.99
CA ASN A 285 -4.28 19.20 17.31
C ASN A 285 -3.97 18.21 18.45
N GLN A 286 -4.39 16.94 18.33
CA GLN A 286 -4.09 15.89 19.32
C GLN A 286 -2.60 15.53 19.35
N LEU A 287 -1.89 15.74 18.23
CA LEU A 287 -0.44 15.65 18.13
C LEU A 287 0.29 16.89 18.69
N GLY A 288 -0.43 17.83 19.32
CA GLY A 288 0.14 19.07 19.86
C GLY A 288 0.60 20.04 18.78
N GLY A 289 -0.06 20.02 17.62
CA GLY A 289 0.16 20.92 16.51
C GLY A 289 -0.93 21.97 16.35
N LYS A 290 -0.75 22.85 15.37
CA LYS A 290 -1.75 23.88 15.03
C LYS A 290 -2.94 23.28 14.28
N TRP A 291 -4.11 23.89 14.47
CA TRP A 291 -5.32 23.55 13.72
C TRP A 291 -5.11 23.77 12.22
N ILE A 292 -5.57 22.82 11.40
CA ILE A 292 -5.55 22.91 9.94
C ILE A 292 -6.96 23.20 9.47
N ASP A 293 -7.14 24.34 8.82
CA ASP A 293 -8.46 24.76 8.37
C ASP A 293 -8.94 23.99 7.13
N ARG A 294 -10.24 24.15 6.82
CA ARG A 294 -10.87 23.50 5.67
C ARG A 294 -10.26 23.92 4.33
N SER A 295 -9.77 25.16 4.20
CA SER A 295 -9.17 25.67 2.97
C SER A 295 -7.83 24.99 2.70
N GLN A 296 -6.98 24.87 3.72
CA GLN A 296 -5.71 24.14 3.68
C GLN A 296 -5.94 22.66 3.38
N ALA A 297 -6.88 22.02 4.08
CA ALA A 297 -7.28 20.63 3.81
C ALA A 297 -7.76 20.45 2.36
N ASN A 298 -8.56 21.38 1.84
CA ASN A 298 -9.05 21.34 0.47
C ASN A 298 -7.93 21.51 -0.56
N ARG A 299 -7.01 22.45 -0.33
CA ARG A 299 -5.86 22.67 -1.21
C ARG A 299 -4.97 21.43 -1.25
N LEU A 300 -4.66 20.85 -0.10
CA LEU A 300 -3.88 19.62 -0.03
C LEU A 300 -4.53 18.49 -0.84
N PHE A 301 -5.83 18.26 -0.63
CA PHE A 301 -6.58 17.25 -1.38
C PHE A 301 -6.50 17.45 -2.90
N TRP A 302 -6.77 18.68 -3.37
CA TRP A 302 -6.88 18.97 -4.80
C TRP A 302 -5.53 19.04 -5.53
N VAL A 303 -4.42 19.08 -4.81
CA VAL A 303 -3.08 18.93 -5.42
C VAL A 303 -2.63 17.46 -5.33
N LEU A 304 -2.76 16.83 -4.16
CA LEU A 304 -2.28 15.47 -3.92
C LEU A 304 -3.03 14.42 -4.74
N VAL A 305 -4.36 14.46 -4.77
CA VAL A 305 -5.17 13.43 -5.42
C VAL A 305 -4.97 13.44 -6.94
N PRO A 306 -5.17 14.56 -7.66
CA PRO A 306 -4.97 14.58 -9.11
C PRO A 306 -3.54 14.26 -9.52
N GLY A 307 -2.53 14.75 -8.78
CA GLY A 307 -1.13 14.42 -9.04
C GLY A 307 -0.85 12.91 -8.91
N SER A 308 -1.35 12.28 -7.85
CA SER A 308 -1.20 10.83 -7.66
C SER A 308 -1.90 10.00 -8.73
N LEU A 309 -3.13 10.38 -9.11
CA LEU A 309 -3.91 9.69 -10.14
C LEU A 309 -3.28 9.85 -11.53
N LEU A 310 -2.80 11.06 -11.87
CA LEU A 310 -2.12 11.33 -13.12
C LEU A 310 -0.86 10.45 -13.26
N PHE A 311 -0.09 10.31 -12.19
CA PHE A 311 1.10 9.45 -12.17
C PHE A 311 0.75 7.97 -12.36
N TYR A 312 -0.23 7.47 -11.61
CA TYR A 312 -0.76 6.12 -11.76
C TYR A 312 -1.21 5.83 -13.20
N LEU A 313 -2.08 6.69 -13.75
CA LEU A 313 -2.62 6.51 -15.10
C LEU A 313 -1.54 6.63 -16.19
N THR A 314 -0.51 7.43 -15.96
CA THR A 314 0.62 7.56 -16.89
C THR A 314 1.41 6.26 -16.96
N PHE A 315 1.78 5.66 -15.82
CA PHE A 315 2.46 4.37 -15.80
C PHE A 315 1.60 3.25 -16.40
N LEU A 316 0.33 3.17 -15.98
CA LEU A 316 -0.57 2.14 -16.49
C LEU A 316 -0.77 2.28 -18.01
N GLY A 317 -1.02 3.50 -18.50
CA GLY A 317 -1.21 3.76 -19.93
C GLY A 317 0.04 3.45 -20.75
N LEU A 318 1.21 3.90 -20.30
CA LEU A 318 2.49 3.57 -20.95
C LEU A 318 2.75 2.06 -20.97
N GLY A 319 2.52 1.39 -19.84
CA GLY A 319 2.72 -0.06 -19.72
C GLY A 319 1.80 -0.88 -20.62
N LEU A 320 0.52 -0.54 -20.65
CA LEU A 320 -0.47 -1.27 -21.46
C LEU A 320 -0.29 -1.06 -22.98
N VAL A 321 -0.01 0.18 -23.41
CA VAL A 321 0.16 0.50 -24.84
C VAL A 321 1.51 0.04 -25.36
N LEU A 322 2.61 0.41 -24.69
CA LEU A 322 3.95 0.03 -25.15
C LEU A 322 4.24 -1.46 -24.89
N GLY A 323 3.66 -2.06 -23.85
CA GLY A 323 3.73 -3.50 -23.62
C GLY A 323 3.03 -4.30 -24.73
N ASN A 324 1.87 -3.85 -25.21
CA ASN A 324 1.23 -4.45 -26.38
C ASN A 324 2.12 -4.32 -27.63
N ALA A 325 2.70 -3.14 -27.86
CA ALA A 325 3.56 -2.91 -29.02
C ALA A 325 4.82 -3.81 -29.03
N VAL A 326 5.34 -4.17 -27.84
CA VAL A 326 6.47 -5.11 -27.72
C VAL A 326 6.02 -6.57 -27.89
N ASN A 327 4.93 -6.98 -27.26
CA ASN A 327 4.50 -8.38 -27.27
C ASN A 327 3.76 -8.78 -28.55
N GLY A 328 3.17 -7.83 -29.26
CA GLY A 328 2.27 -8.08 -30.40
C GLY A 328 0.87 -8.57 -30.01
N TYR A 329 0.60 -8.78 -28.71
CA TYR A 329 -0.70 -9.19 -28.17
C TYR A 329 -0.90 -8.65 -26.74
N GLY A 330 -2.09 -8.85 -26.16
CA GLY A 330 -2.46 -8.35 -24.82
C GLY A 330 -2.51 -6.82 -24.73
N GLY A 331 -2.48 -6.21 -23.54
CA GLY A 331 -2.41 -4.75 -23.40
C GLY A 331 -3.55 -3.96 -24.10
N LEU A 332 -3.26 -2.70 -24.46
CA LEU A 332 -4.15 -1.82 -25.24
C LEU A 332 -3.61 -1.67 -26.67
N TYR A 333 -4.31 -2.25 -27.64
CA TYR A 333 -3.96 -2.13 -29.06
C TYR A 333 -4.48 -0.82 -29.64
N ILE A 334 -3.61 0.18 -29.69
CA ILE A 334 -3.89 1.51 -30.24
C ILE A 334 -2.64 1.96 -31.03
N PRO A 335 -2.40 1.42 -32.23
CA PRO A 335 -1.14 1.63 -32.96
C PRO A 335 -0.86 3.12 -33.25
N GLU A 336 -1.90 3.94 -33.38
CA GLU A 336 -1.79 5.37 -33.66
C GLU A 336 -1.10 6.16 -32.53
N VAL A 337 -1.19 5.69 -31.29
CA VAL A 337 -0.62 6.40 -30.12
C VAL A 337 0.76 5.87 -29.70
N VAL A 338 1.20 4.73 -30.26
CA VAL A 338 2.51 4.12 -29.94
C VAL A 338 3.67 5.08 -30.24
N PRO A 339 3.74 5.76 -31.41
CA PRO A 339 4.82 6.71 -31.67
C PRO A 339 4.84 7.86 -30.66
N PHE A 340 3.67 8.37 -30.29
CA PHE A 340 3.53 9.44 -29.32
C PHE A 340 4.03 9.01 -27.94
N PHE A 341 3.58 7.87 -27.41
CA PHE A 341 4.01 7.36 -26.10
C PHE A 341 5.48 6.98 -26.07
N SER A 342 6.01 6.37 -27.13
CA SER A 342 7.43 5.99 -27.19
C SER A 342 8.34 7.22 -27.18
N GLN A 343 8.03 8.23 -28.01
CA GLN A 343 8.84 9.45 -28.12
C GLN A 343 8.69 10.38 -26.91
N ARG A 344 7.50 10.46 -26.30
CA ARG A 344 7.20 11.39 -25.20
C ARG A 344 7.27 10.76 -23.82
N ARG A 345 7.63 9.47 -23.70
CA ARG A 345 7.67 8.71 -22.43
C ARG A 345 8.31 9.49 -21.28
N ALA A 346 9.52 9.99 -21.47
CA ALA A 346 10.27 10.69 -20.43
C ALA A 346 9.55 11.97 -19.98
N LEU A 347 8.98 12.73 -20.92
CA LEU A 347 8.22 13.93 -20.63
C LEU A 347 6.92 13.61 -19.86
N LEU A 348 6.17 12.59 -20.29
CA LEU A 348 4.94 12.16 -19.62
C LEU A 348 5.21 11.75 -18.17
N LEU A 349 6.27 10.97 -17.93
CA LEU A 349 6.70 10.56 -16.59
C LEU A 349 7.18 11.76 -15.76
N ALA A 350 7.93 12.70 -16.34
CA ALA A 350 8.41 13.89 -15.64
C ALA A 350 7.25 14.81 -15.23
N VAL A 351 6.29 15.07 -16.13
CA VAL A 351 5.12 15.92 -15.86
C VAL A 351 4.25 15.31 -14.77
N SER A 352 3.88 14.04 -14.93
CA SER A 352 3.03 13.35 -13.96
C SER A 352 3.74 13.19 -12.60
N GLY A 353 5.04 12.90 -12.59
CA GLY A 353 5.85 12.80 -11.38
C GLY A 353 5.99 14.13 -10.65
N THR A 354 6.17 15.23 -11.39
CA THR A 354 6.21 16.58 -10.82
C THR A 354 4.87 16.97 -10.20
N ALA A 355 3.75 16.65 -10.86
CA ALA A 355 2.42 16.90 -10.32
C ALA A 355 2.18 16.14 -9.01
N MET A 356 2.58 14.87 -8.94
CA MET A 356 2.53 14.08 -7.70
C MET A 356 3.42 14.67 -6.61
N LEU A 357 4.67 15.05 -6.96
CA LEU A 357 5.65 15.59 -6.02
C LEU A 357 5.19 16.95 -5.44
N ALA A 358 4.51 17.78 -6.22
CA ALA A 358 3.90 19.01 -5.72
C ALA A 358 2.88 18.73 -4.59
N GLY A 359 2.11 17.64 -4.71
CA GLY A 359 1.20 17.15 -3.67
C GLY A 359 1.94 16.76 -2.39
N PHE A 360 3.04 16.02 -2.52
CA PHE A 360 3.90 15.65 -1.38
C PHE A 360 4.54 16.87 -0.70
N TRP A 361 5.08 17.82 -1.47
CA TRP A 361 5.64 19.04 -0.88
C TRP A 361 4.60 19.86 -0.13
N LEU A 362 3.38 19.98 -0.68
CA LEU A 362 2.29 20.65 0.03
C LEU A 362 1.91 19.90 1.31
N TYR A 363 1.93 18.57 1.30
CA TYR A 363 1.74 17.74 2.50
C TYR A 363 2.85 18.02 3.54
N PHE A 364 4.13 18.00 3.14
CA PHE A 364 5.26 18.25 4.04
C PHE A 364 5.21 19.65 4.66
N VAL A 365 4.94 20.68 3.85
CA VAL A 365 4.83 22.07 4.31
C VAL A 365 3.66 22.21 5.30
N THR A 366 2.52 21.59 5.01
CA THR A 366 1.37 21.58 5.92
C THR A 366 1.74 20.92 7.25
N LEU A 367 2.44 19.78 7.20
CA LEU A 367 2.86 19.04 8.37
C LEU A 367 3.87 19.81 9.23
N TRP A 368 4.93 20.33 8.62
CA TRP A 368 5.96 21.08 9.34
C TRP A 368 5.45 22.39 9.93
N ARG A 369 4.50 23.07 9.27
CA ARG A 369 3.85 24.26 9.83
C ARG A 369 2.97 23.93 11.03
N ALA A 370 2.32 22.77 11.02
CA ALA A 370 1.44 22.35 12.10
C ALA A 370 2.20 21.78 13.30
N LEU A 371 3.17 20.89 13.10
CA LEU A 371 3.88 20.19 14.20
C LEU A 371 5.21 20.84 14.63
N ASP A 372 5.75 21.77 13.84
CA ASP A 372 7.09 22.36 13.98
C ASP A 372 8.22 21.32 13.98
N LEU A 373 8.86 21.14 12.83
CA LEU A 373 9.97 20.20 12.63
C LEU A 373 11.13 20.41 13.61
N ARG A 374 11.34 21.63 14.10
CA ARG A 374 12.43 21.96 15.04
C ARG A 374 12.25 21.24 16.38
N THR A 375 11.02 20.85 16.70
CA THR A 375 10.70 20.12 17.93
C THR A 375 10.95 18.61 17.83
N LEU A 376 11.32 18.08 16.66
CA LEU A 376 11.50 16.64 16.43
C LEU A 376 12.38 15.99 17.49
N LEU A 377 13.59 16.50 17.73
CA LEU A 377 14.53 15.89 18.69
C LEU A 377 13.98 15.93 20.12
N TYR A 378 13.34 17.04 20.51
CA TYR A 378 12.71 17.18 21.82
C TYR A 378 11.57 16.17 22.01
N ARG A 379 10.64 16.10 21.04
CA ARG A 379 9.48 15.20 21.08
C ARG A 379 9.91 13.73 21.00
N ALA A 380 10.96 13.42 20.22
CA ALA A 380 11.52 12.07 20.12
C ALA A 380 12.13 11.61 21.45
N ARG A 381 12.85 12.48 22.15
CA ARG A 381 13.39 12.19 23.50
C ARG A 381 12.32 11.92 24.55
N ARG A 382 11.10 12.42 24.31
CA ARG A 382 9.92 12.20 25.17
C ARG A 382 9.02 11.05 24.69
N GLY A 383 9.32 10.44 23.54
CA GLY A 383 8.50 9.38 22.96
C GLY A 383 7.09 9.84 22.56
N GLU A 384 6.92 11.11 22.21
CA GLU A 384 5.61 11.65 21.85
C GLU A 384 5.15 11.13 20.47
N PRO A 385 3.84 10.83 20.27
CA PRO A 385 3.29 10.39 18.98
C PRO A 385 3.64 11.29 17.79
N ALA A 386 3.73 12.61 18.02
CA ALA A 386 4.11 13.57 16.98
C ALA A 386 5.54 13.37 16.47
N ALA A 387 6.44 12.81 17.26
CA ALA A 387 7.81 12.53 16.83
C ALA A 387 7.86 11.43 15.76
N PHE A 388 6.97 10.43 15.83
CA PHE A 388 6.82 9.42 14.78
C PHE A 388 6.42 10.06 13.45
N TRP A 389 5.49 11.01 13.46
CA TRP A 389 5.05 11.75 12.27
C TRP A 389 6.15 12.64 11.68
N LEU A 390 6.90 13.34 12.54
CA LEU A 390 8.02 14.17 12.11
C LEU A 390 9.15 13.31 11.51
N ALA A 391 9.52 12.20 12.16
CA ALA A 391 10.50 11.24 11.64
C ALA A 391 10.02 10.62 10.32
N ALA A 392 8.74 10.25 10.24
CA ALA A 392 8.13 9.75 9.02
C ALA A 392 8.22 10.74 7.86
N THR A 393 8.03 12.03 8.15
CA THR A 393 8.14 13.08 7.14
C THR A 393 9.57 13.23 6.63
N VAL A 394 10.57 13.12 7.51
CA VAL A 394 11.98 13.12 7.09
C VAL A 394 12.27 11.93 6.16
N ALA A 395 11.82 10.73 6.52
CA ALA A 395 11.96 9.55 5.67
C ALA A 395 11.27 9.72 4.30
N LEU A 396 10.04 10.26 4.27
CA LEU A 396 9.32 10.54 3.02
C LEU A 396 10.04 11.57 2.15
N VAL A 397 10.59 12.63 2.73
CA VAL A 397 11.37 13.61 1.97
C VAL A 397 12.59 12.97 1.34
N VAL A 398 13.38 12.22 2.12
CA VAL A 398 14.56 11.52 1.61
C VAL A 398 14.18 10.52 0.52
N GLY A 399 13.16 9.70 0.73
CA GLY A 399 12.73 8.69 -0.23
C GLY A 399 12.12 9.28 -1.51
N THR A 400 11.32 10.35 -1.42
CA THR A 400 10.77 11.04 -2.60
C THR A 400 11.83 11.82 -3.37
N THR A 401 12.79 12.44 -2.68
CA THR A 401 13.96 13.05 -3.34
C THR A 401 14.81 11.99 -4.03
N HIS A 402 15.06 10.83 -3.40
CA HIS A 402 15.78 9.73 -4.05
C HIS A 402 15.03 9.25 -5.32
N GLY A 403 13.71 9.04 -5.23
CA GLY A 403 12.90 8.70 -6.41
C GLY A 403 12.98 9.75 -7.53
N LEU A 404 13.04 11.04 -7.19
CA LEU A 404 13.25 12.10 -8.18
C LEU A 404 14.63 12.00 -8.84
N LEU A 405 15.70 11.74 -8.07
CA LEU A 405 17.04 11.56 -8.62
C LEU A 405 17.11 10.37 -9.59
N GLN A 406 16.29 9.34 -9.44
CA GLN A 406 16.23 8.23 -10.38
C GLN A 406 15.69 8.63 -11.76
N LEU A 407 14.97 9.75 -11.86
CA LEU A 407 14.42 10.27 -13.12
C LEU A 407 15.38 11.21 -13.86
N ILE A 408 16.38 11.77 -13.16
CA ILE A 408 17.32 12.71 -13.77
C ILE A 408 18.37 11.92 -14.57
N PRO A 409 18.57 12.19 -15.87
CA PRO A 409 19.50 11.41 -16.70
C PRO A 409 20.90 11.27 -16.09
N ALA A 410 21.44 12.36 -15.53
CA ALA A 410 22.76 12.41 -14.89
C ALA A 410 22.93 11.42 -13.71
N THR A 411 21.84 11.07 -13.04
CA THR A 411 21.86 10.23 -11.84
C THR A 411 21.13 8.89 -12.01
N SER A 412 20.30 8.78 -13.05
CA SER A 412 19.49 7.60 -13.33
C SER A 412 20.31 6.33 -13.47
N LEU A 413 21.43 6.37 -14.20
CA LEU A 413 22.23 5.17 -14.49
C LEU A 413 22.71 4.50 -13.20
N TYR A 414 23.37 5.24 -12.31
CA TYR A 414 23.92 4.64 -11.10
C TYR A 414 22.88 4.40 -10.01
N LEU A 415 21.71 5.05 -10.06
CA LEU A 415 20.61 4.83 -9.10
C LEU A 415 19.58 3.78 -9.53
N THR A 416 19.61 3.34 -10.79
CA THR A 416 18.64 2.35 -11.32
C THR A 416 19.28 1.06 -11.82
N THR A 417 20.60 1.04 -12.06
CA THR A 417 21.32 -0.19 -12.46
C THR A 417 21.45 -1.20 -11.32
N PRO A 418 21.87 -0.81 -10.10
CA PRO A 418 21.88 -1.72 -8.95
C PRO A 418 20.46 -1.87 -8.41
N GLU A 419 19.94 -3.09 -8.32
CA GLU A 419 18.56 -3.38 -7.90
C GLU A 419 18.22 -2.87 -6.49
N GLU A 420 19.24 -2.72 -5.63
CA GLU A 420 19.10 -2.26 -4.25
C GLU A 420 18.62 -0.81 -4.15
N LEU A 421 19.09 0.06 -5.05
CA LEU A 421 18.83 1.51 -5.01
C LEU A 421 17.39 1.91 -5.42
N PRO A 422 16.77 1.35 -6.46
CA PRO A 422 15.36 1.56 -6.71
C PRO A 422 14.51 0.94 -5.59
N ASN A 423 14.86 -0.23 -5.07
CA ASN A 423 14.06 -0.85 -4.02
C ASN A 423 14.08 -0.07 -2.69
N ILE A 424 15.24 0.50 -2.31
CA ILE A 424 15.36 1.19 -1.02
C ILE A 424 14.57 2.50 -0.96
N HIS A 425 14.37 3.22 -2.08
CA HIS A 425 13.54 4.43 -2.10
C HIS A 425 12.08 4.08 -1.73
N ALA A 426 11.57 2.97 -2.28
CA ALA A 426 10.20 2.55 -2.09
C ALA A 426 10.00 2.06 -0.65
N GLN A 427 10.95 1.27 -0.15
CA GLN A 427 10.96 0.78 1.22
C GLN A 427 11.06 1.94 2.24
N LEU A 428 11.87 2.96 1.97
CA LEU A 428 11.98 4.11 2.86
C LEU A 428 10.66 4.91 2.93
N ASN A 429 10.02 5.15 1.79
CA ASN A 429 8.72 5.83 1.77
C ASN A 429 7.63 5.02 2.47
N MET A 430 7.66 3.70 2.35
CA MET A 430 6.65 2.81 2.92
C MET A 430 6.85 2.53 4.40
N VAL A 431 8.01 2.02 4.78
CA VAL A 431 8.32 1.65 6.17
C VAL A 431 8.66 2.89 6.98
N GLY A 432 9.55 3.72 6.46
CA GLY A 432 9.98 4.97 7.11
C GLY A 432 8.90 6.03 7.11
N GLY A 433 8.16 6.17 6.02
CA GLY A 433 7.11 7.18 5.90
C GLY A 433 5.76 6.70 6.41
N VAL A 434 5.09 5.86 5.63
CA VAL A 434 3.68 5.48 5.87
C VAL A 434 3.52 4.73 7.19
N LEU A 435 4.25 3.63 7.38
CA LEU A 435 4.09 2.77 8.54
C LEU A 435 4.47 3.48 9.84
N LEU A 436 5.57 4.22 9.85
CA LEU A 436 5.99 4.96 11.04
C LEU A 436 4.96 6.00 11.48
N ALA A 437 4.32 6.70 10.54
CA ALA A 437 3.21 7.63 10.85
C ALA A 437 1.99 6.90 11.42
N LEU A 438 1.61 5.74 10.84
CA LEU A 438 0.51 4.91 11.36
C LEU A 438 0.80 4.39 12.77
N ILE A 439 2.03 3.93 13.04
CA ILE A 439 2.48 3.52 14.38
C ILE A 439 2.36 4.70 15.36
N GLY A 440 2.72 5.92 14.94
CA GLY A 440 2.50 7.13 15.74
C GLY A 440 1.03 7.32 16.14
N LEU A 441 0.08 7.06 15.23
CA LEU A 441 -1.35 7.10 15.55
C LEU A 441 -1.78 5.97 16.49
N VAL A 442 -1.17 4.79 16.41
CA VAL A 442 -1.41 3.71 17.39
C VAL A 442 -1.02 4.20 18.79
N TYR A 443 0.16 4.79 18.95
CA TYR A 443 0.60 5.37 20.23
C TYR A 443 -0.30 6.51 20.72
N LEU A 444 -0.93 7.27 19.81
CA LEU A 444 -1.89 8.31 20.16
C LEU A 444 -3.24 7.74 20.62
N LEU A 445 -3.74 6.71 19.94
CA LEU A 445 -5.10 6.20 20.10
C LEU A 445 -5.22 5.11 21.18
N LEU A 446 -4.22 4.24 21.30
CA LEU A 446 -4.26 3.10 22.20
C LEU A 446 -4.60 3.47 23.66
N PRO A 447 -4.09 4.58 24.26
CA PRO A 447 -4.48 4.95 25.62
C PRO A 447 -5.97 5.30 25.75
N GLN A 448 -6.53 5.92 24.71
CA GLN A 448 -7.94 6.31 24.67
C GLN A 448 -8.85 5.08 24.48
N LEU A 449 -8.39 4.10 23.69
CA LEU A 449 -9.17 2.91 23.35
C LEU A 449 -9.15 1.84 24.45
N VAL A 450 -8.05 1.72 25.19
CA VAL A 450 -7.86 0.69 26.23
C VAL A 450 -8.00 1.25 27.65
N GLY A 451 -7.99 2.58 27.82
CA GLY A 451 -8.08 3.23 29.12
C GLY A 451 -6.80 3.11 29.98
N GLN A 452 -5.67 2.79 29.34
CA GLN A 452 -4.37 2.63 30.01
C GLN A 452 -3.32 3.56 29.40
N ALA A 453 -2.61 4.31 30.24
CA ALA A 453 -1.52 5.15 29.77
C ALA A 453 -0.40 4.28 29.17
N ILE A 454 0.22 4.77 28.08
CA ILE A 454 1.40 4.13 27.51
C ILE A 454 2.63 4.51 28.30
N GLU A 455 3.49 3.53 28.56
CA GLU A 455 4.82 3.79 29.09
C GLU A 455 5.66 4.57 28.06
N GLN A 456 5.90 5.85 28.34
CA GLN A 456 6.64 6.75 27.43
C GLN A 456 8.03 6.23 27.08
N ARG A 457 8.67 5.49 28.00
CA ARG A 457 9.97 4.85 27.75
C ARG A 457 9.89 3.85 26.60
N LEU A 458 8.84 3.02 26.54
CA LEU A 458 8.65 2.05 25.46
C LEU A 458 8.33 2.74 24.13
N ALA A 459 7.50 3.78 24.14
CA ALA A 459 7.23 4.58 22.94
C ALA A 459 8.51 5.21 22.37
N ARG A 460 9.37 5.75 23.25
CA ARG A 460 10.68 6.29 22.87
C ARG A 460 11.62 5.21 22.32
N LEU A 461 11.72 4.06 23.00
CA LEU A 461 12.56 2.95 22.54
C LEU A 461 12.09 2.41 21.18
N SER A 462 10.78 2.33 20.98
CA SER A 462 10.17 1.96 19.70
C SER A 462 10.54 2.96 18.60
N LEU A 463 10.36 4.26 18.84
CA LEU A 463 10.73 5.30 17.86
C LEU A 463 12.22 5.27 17.52
N LEU A 464 13.09 5.19 18.53
CA LEU A 464 14.54 5.18 18.32
C LEU A 464 14.98 3.89 17.63
N GLY A 465 14.46 2.74 18.04
CA GLY A 465 14.79 1.44 17.44
C GLY A 465 14.34 1.36 15.98
N ILE A 466 13.08 1.69 15.70
CA ILE A 466 12.54 1.68 14.34
C ILE A 466 13.24 2.75 13.49
N GLY A 467 13.34 4.00 13.98
CA GLY A 467 13.95 5.10 13.24
C GLY A 467 15.43 4.87 12.92
N SER A 468 16.21 4.40 13.89
CA SER A 468 17.63 4.08 13.67
C SER A 468 17.81 2.85 12.79
N GLY A 469 16.97 1.82 12.92
CA GLY A 469 16.97 0.65 12.05
C GLY A 469 16.71 1.02 10.59
N ILE A 470 15.70 1.85 10.33
CA ILE A 470 15.37 2.33 8.99
C ILE A 470 16.52 3.18 8.42
N ALA A 471 17.05 4.12 9.21
CA ALA A 471 18.15 4.97 8.77
C ALA A 471 19.42 4.16 8.48
N GLY A 472 19.79 3.25 9.37
CA GLY A 472 20.95 2.37 9.21
C GLY A 472 20.81 1.47 7.99
N TYR A 473 19.66 0.81 7.83
CA TYR A 473 19.37 -0.03 6.67
C TYR A 473 19.42 0.77 5.37
N TYR A 474 18.85 1.98 5.34
CA TYR A 474 18.93 2.87 4.18
C TYR A 474 20.38 3.20 3.80
N VAL A 475 21.18 3.67 4.76
CA VAL A 475 22.58 4.07 4.51
C VAL A 475 23.41 2.89 4.01
N VAL A 476 23.29 1.73 4.67
CA VAL A 476 24.02 0.52 4.28
C VAL A 476 23.61 0.07 2.88
N THR A 477 22.31 0.05 2.58
CA THR A 477 21.81 -0.38 1.26
C THR A 477 22.25 0.58 0.15
N VAL A 478 22.24 1.89 0.41
CA VAL A 478 22.74 2.89 -0.55
C VAL A 478 24.24 2.72 -0.78
N ALA A 479 25.04 2.56 0.29
CA ALA A 479 26.47 2.35 0.17
C ALA A 479 26.81 1.06 -0.60
N ALA A 480 26.12 -0.04 -0.28
CA ALA A 480 26.27 -1.31 -0.98
C ALA A 480 25.90 -1.22 -2.46
N GLY A 481 24.77 -0.56 -2.79
CA GLY A 481 24.34 -0.36 -4.18
C GLY A 481 25.34 0.48 -4.98
N LEU A 482 25.88 1.55 -4.39
CA LEU A 482 26.90 2.38 -5.03
C LEU A 482 28.23 1.62 -5.22
N ALA A 483 28.64 0.81 -4.25
CA ALA A 483 29.81 -0.06 -4.39
C ALA A 483 29.63 -1.08 -5.52
N ARG A 484 28.47 -1.74 -5.57
CA ARG A 484 28.10 -2.69 -6.63
C ARG A 484 28.13 -2.05 -8.01
N TYR A 485 27.58 -0.84 -8.14
CA TYR A 485 27.68 -0.07 -9.38
C TYR A 485 29.13 0.18 -9.80
N GLY A 486 30.00 0.52 -8.84
CA GLY A 486 31.43 0.70 -9.07
C GLY A 486 32.09 -0.54 -9.67
N TYR A 487 31.80 -1.72 -9.11
CA TYR A 487 32.28 -3.00 -9.65
C TYR A 487 31.73 -3.27 -11.05
N MET A 488 30.41 -3.15 -11.25
CA MET A 488 29.79 -3.35 -12.58
C MET A 488 30.38 -2.47 -13.68
N ARG A 489 30.85 -1.27 -13.33
CA ARG A 489 31.49 -0.35 -14.28
C ARG A 489 32.92 -0.75 -14.64
N GLN A 490 33.62 -1.46 -13.76
CA GLN A 490 35.02 -1.84 -13.94
C GLN A 490 35.20 -3.16 -14.70
N GLY A 491 34.12 -3.92 -14.91
CA GLY A 491 34.18 -5.30 -15.42
C GLY A 491 34.41 -6.28 -14.29
#